data_AF-A0A542ZHT2-F1
#
_entry.id   AF-A0A542ZHT2-F1
#
_cell.length_a   1.000
_cell.length_b   1.000
_cell.length_c   1.000
_cell.angle_alpha   90.00
_cell.angle_beta   90.00
_cell.angle_gamma   90.00
#
_symmetry.space_group_name_H-M   'P 1'
#
loop_
_entity.id
_entity.type
_entity.pdbx_description
1 polymer ?
#
loop_
_entity_poly.entity_id
_entity_poly.type
_entity_poly.pdbx_seq_one_letter_code
_entity_poly.pdbx_strand_id
1 'polypeptide(L)'
;MVHRRLAALAAATGVAAAMVLGAAPAQAWPGDSTVMTYGDDGCDGDQLATIYALAPNGEWLSGNFGPWGGYALTFTHVPAHGESVRFDVFCGTTGYHSTQRWVNRPSVGTSLHVDL
;
A
#
# COMPACT_ATOMS: atom_id res chain seq x y z
N MET A 1 -5.77 -73.24 -2.99
CA MET A 1 -6.03 -72.92 -4.41
C MET A 1 -6.94 -71.69 -4.49
N VAL A 2 -6.51 -70.68 -5.25
CA VAL A 2 -7.30 -69.71 -6.06
C VAL A 2 -8.28 -68.73 -5.39
N HIS A 3 -7.76 -67.52 -5.16
CA HIS A 3 -8.29 -66.16 -5.42
C HIS A 3 -9.70 -65.96 -6.01
N ARG A 4 -10.50 -65.10 -5.37
CA ARG A 4 -11.48 -64.17 -5.99
C ARG A 4 -11.51 -62.86 -5.17
N ARG A 5 -10.66 -61.87 -5.47
CA ARG A 5 -10.88 -60.67 -6.32
C ARG A 5 -12.11 -59.81 -5.97
N LEU A 6 -11.81 -58.58 -5.50
CA LEU A 6 -12.34 -57.26 -5.93
C LEU A 6 -13.85 -57.03 -5.77
N ALA A 7 -14.38 -55.88 -5.35
CA ALA A 7 -13.90 -54.55 -5.06
C ALA A 7 -15.05 -53.80 -4.38
N ALA A 8 -14.75 -52.84 -3.52
CA ALA A 8 -15.64 -51.72 -3.29
C ALA A 8 -14.78 -50.53 -2.87
N LEU A 9 -14.56 -49.62 -3.81
CA LEU A 9 -13.96 -48.32 -3.57
C LEU A 9 -14.77 -47.62 -2.47
N ALA A 10 -14.22 -47.55 -1.27
CA ALA A 10 -14.72 -46.62 -0.27
C ALA A 10 -14.32 -45.21 -0.74
N ALA A 11 -15.33 -44.45 -1.16
CA ALA A 11 -15.22 -43.04 -1.49
C ALA A 11 -14.59 -42.32 -0.29
N ALA A 12 -13.31 -41.95 -0.42
CA ALA A 12 -12.69 -41.01 0.48
C ALA A 12 -13.38 -39.67 0.22
N THR A 13 -14.36 -39.35 1.08
CA THR A 13 -14.93 -38.03 1.20
C THR A 13 -13.80 -37.08 1.55
N GLY A 14 -13.27 -36.41 0.52
CA GLY A 14 -12.31 -35.35 0.67
C GLY A 14 -12.93 -34.26 1.54
N VAL A 15 -12.49 -34.19 2.79
CA VAL A 15 -12.66 -32.98 3.59
C VAL A 15 -11.72 -31.96 2.96
N ALA A 16 -12.23 -31.21 1.99
CA ALA A 16 -11.59 -30.00 1.55
C ALA A 16 -11.59 -29.04 2.75
N ALA A 17 -10.50 -29.07 3.52
CA ALA A 17 -10.22 -28.04 4.48
C ALA A 17 -10.16 -26.73 3.69
N ALA A 18 -11.24 -25.96 3.74
CA ALA A 18 -11.26 -24.60 3.26
C ALA A 18 -10.24 -23.86 4.11
N MET A 19 -9.02 -23.73 3.60
CA MET A 19 -8.04 -22.81 4.11
C MET A 19 -8.65 -21.43 3.90
N VAL A 20 -9.31 -20.92 4.94
CA VAL A 20 -9.55 -19.49 5.06
C VAL A 20 -8.15 -18.90 5.23
N LEU A 21 -7.51 -18.59 4.09
CA LEU A 21 -6.46 -17.61 3.99
C LEU A 21 -7.10 -16.29 4.41
N GLY A 22 -7.32 -16.11 5.71
CA GLY A 22 -7.44 -14.78 6.26
C GLY A 22 -6.15 -14.11 5.86
N ALA A 23 -6.24 -13.08 5.01
CA ALA A 23 -5.12 -12.23 4.70
C ALA A 23 -4.54 -11.79 6.05
N ALA A 24 -3.44 -12.41 6.46
CA ALA A 24 -2.75 -11.99 7.66
C ALA A 24 -2.48 -10.50 7.45
N PRO A 25 -2.80 -9.62 8.42
CA PRO A 25 -2.39 -8.22 8.30
C PRO A 25 -0.90 -8.27 8.01
N ALA A 26 -0.47 -7.62 6.91
CA ALA A 26 0.92 -7.66 6.46
C ALA A 26 1.82 -7.36 7.67
N GLN A 27 2.49 -8.40 8.19
CA GLN A 27 3.24 -8.28 9.42
C GLN A 27 4.48 -7.45 9.11
N ALA A 28 4.44 -6.17 9.48
CA ALA A 28 5.62 -5.32 9.45
C ALA A 28 6.62 -5.82 10.49
N TRP A 29 7.86 -6.00 10.07
CA TRP A 29 8.92 -6.43 10.98
C TRP A 29 9.30 -5.26 11.90
N PRO A 30 9.66 -5.50 13.18
CA PRO A 30 10.25 -4.45 14.01
C PRO A 30 11.50 -3.88 13.33
N GLY A 31 11.44 -2.62 12.92
CA GLY A 31 12.50 -1.95 12.16
C GLY A 31 12.17 -1.70 10.68
N ASP A 32 11.09 -2.28 10.14
CA ASP A 32 10.65 -2.05 8.77
C ASP A 32 10.45 -0.55 8.53
N SER A 33 11.23 -0.01 7.60
CA SER A 33 11.31 1.42 7.33
C SER A 33 10.28 1.87 6.30
N THR A 34 9.41 0.96 5.89
CA THR A 34 8.47 1.15 4.79
C THR A 34 7.12 1.66 5.29
N VAL A 35 6.64 2.80 4.75
CA VAL A 35 5.27 3.30 4.98
C VAL A 35 4.64 3.73 3.68
N MET A 36 3.41 3.25 3.45
CA MET A 36 2.53 3.73 2.39
C MET A 36 1.75 4.95 2.89
N THR A 37 2.02 6.13 2.33
CA THR A 37 1.16 7.29 2.49
C THR A 37 0.07 7.28 1.44
N TYR A 38 -1.16 7.61 1.81
CA TYR A 38 -2.27 7.78 0.89
C TYR A 38 -3.17 8.93 1.34
N GLY A 39 -3.96 9.49 0.43
CA GLY A 39 -4.92 10.54 0.77
C GLY A 39 -5.39 11.29 -0.45
N ASP A 40 -5.93 12.50 -0.24
CA ASP A 40 -6.37 13.39 -1.31
C ASP A 40 -5.16 14.09 -1.96
N ASP A 41 -5.16 14.16 -3.29
CA ASP A 41 -4.08 14.81 -4.06
C ASP A 41 -4.23 16.34 -4.16
N GLY A 42 -5.32 16.92 -3.65
CA GLY A 42 -5.58 18.35 -3.68
C GLY A 42 -5.96 18.89 -5.07
N CYS A 43 -6.18 18.02 -6.05
CA CYS A 43 -6.59 18.41 -7.39
C CYS A 43 -8.13 18.43 -7.51
N ASP A 44 -8.67 19.44 -8.19
CA ASP A 44 -10.11 19.48 -8.52
C ASP A 44 -10.51 18.27 -9.37
N GLY A 45 -11.70 17.70 -9.11
CA GLY A 45 -12.09 16.35 -9.54
C GLY A 45 -11.83 15.93 -11.01
N ASP A 46 -11.75 14.62 -11.20
CA ASP A 46 -11.58 13.90 -12.47
C ASP A 46 -10.33 14.25 -13.30
N GLN A 47 -9.27 14.77 -12.67
CA GLN A 47 -8.00 15.03 -13.36
C GLN A 47 -6.89 14.06 -12.96
N LEU A 48 -6.01 13.78 -13.92
CA LEU A 48 -4.77 13.06 -13.62
C LEU A 48 -3.85 13.96 -12.81
N ALA A 49 -3.36 13.43 -11.69
CA ALA A 49 -2.36 14.06 -10.86
C ALA A 49 -1.02 13.32 -11.00
N THR A 50 0.06 14.06 -11.13
CA THR A 50 1.41 13.54 -10.94
C THR A 50 1.95 14.11 -9.63
N ILE A 51 2.31 13.23 -8.71
CA ILE A 51 2.84 13.63 -7.40
C ILE A 51 4.27 13.19 -7.29
N TYR A 52 5.12 14.11 -6.84
CA TYR A 52 6.48 13.85 -6.43
C TYR A 52 6.59 14.06 -4.92
N ALA A 53 7.29 13.16 -4.23
CA ALA A 53 7.60 13.33 -2.82
C ALA A 53 9.11 13.30 -2.61
N LEU A 54 9.64 14.29 -1.90
CA LEU A 54 11.03 14.38 -1.51
C LEU A 54 11.14 14.37 0.01
N ALA A 55 11.69 13.29 0.54
CA ALA A 55 11.96 13.14 1.97
C ALA A 55 13.30 13.81 2.35
N PRO A 56 13.49 14.24 3.61
CA PRO A 56 14.71 14.91 4.07
C PRO A 56 15.99 14.08 3.96
N ASN A 57 15.85 12.75 3.96
CA ASN A 57 16.95 11.81 3.72
C ASN A 57 17.34 11.68 2.23
N GLY A 58 16.69 12.44 1.33
CA GLY A 58 16.93 12.41 -0.11
C GLY A 58 16.16 11.33 -0.87
N GLU A 59 15.27 10.57 -0.21
CA GLU A 59 14.38 9.65 -0.90
C GLU A 59 13.41 10.43 -1.79
N TRP A 60 13.36 10.04 -3.06
CA TRP A 60 12.52 10.65 -4.08
C TRP A 60 11.52 9.62 -4.59
N LEU A 61 10.24 9.95 -4.54
CA LEU A 61 9.13 9.13 -5.02
C LEU A 61 8.34 9.89 -6.08
N SER A 62 7.76 9.17 -7.03
CA SER A 62 6.84 9.75 -8.00
C SER A 62 5.76 8.76 -8.39
N GLY A 63 4.55 9.25 -8.63
CA GLY A 63 3.44 8.43 -9.14
C GLY A 63 2.47 9.27 -9.96
N ASN A 64 1.84 8.61 -10.92
CA ASN A 64 0.69 9.15 -11.65
C ASN A 64 -0.56 8.50 -11.08
N PHE A 65 -1.51 9.33 -10.69
CA PHE A 65 -2.74 8.90 -10.03
C PHE A 65 -3.94 9.23 -10.89
N GLY A 66 -4.95 8.37 -10.75
CA GLY A 66 -6.16 8.42 -11.56
C GLY A 66 -7.06 9.60 -11.19
N PRO A 67 -8.12 9.83 -11.98
CA PRO A 67 -9.04 10.98 -11.84
C PRO A 67 -9.75 11.10 -10.48
N TRP A 68 -9.60 10.15 -9.58
CA TRP A 68 -10.42 10.03 -8.38
C TRP A 68 -9.93 10.91 -7.21
N GLY A 69 -8.99 11.84 -7.47
CA GLY A 69 -8.49 12.82 -6.51
C GLY A 69 -7.66 12.21 -5.38
N GLY A 70 -7.14 11.00 -5.57
CA GLY A 70 -6.48 10.24 -4.51
C GLY A 70 -5.12 9.73 -4.93
N TYR A 71 -4.21 9.60 -3.97
CA TYR A 71 -2.87 9.09 -4.20
C TYR A 71 -2.44 8.01 -3.21
N ALA A 72 -1.41 7.26 -3.58
CA ALA A 72 -0.71 6.32 -2.71
C ALA A 72 0.77 6.23 -3.10
N LEU A 73 1.66 6.57 -2.18
CA LEU A 73 3.12 6.51 -2.34
C LEU A 73 3.74 5.68 -1.21
N THR A 74 4.70 4.83 -1.53
CA THR A 74 5.40 3.99 -0.54
C THR A 74 6.81 4.49 -0.33
N PHE A 75 7.08 5.03 0.86
CA PHE A 75 8.42 5.35 1.34
C PHE A 75 9.09 4.07 1.81
N THR A 76 10.32 3.84 1.38
CA THR A 76 11.19 2.76 1.88
C THR A 76 12.03 3.20 3.05
N HIS A 77 12.28 4.51 3.20
CA HIS A 77 13.03 5.09 4.30
C HIS A 77 12.23 6.25 4.90
N VAL A 78 11.27 5.91 5.76
CA VAL A 78 10.43 6.93 6.41
C VAL A 78 11.29 7.85 7.29
N PRO A 79 11.11 9.18 7.17
CA PRO A 79 11.81 10.16 7.99
C PRO A 79 11.67 9.89 9.49
N ALA A 80 12.66 10.33 10.25
CA ALA A 80 12.60 10.20 11.71
C ALA A 80 11.47 11.06 12.28
N HIS A 81 11.03 10.77 13.52
CA HIS A 81 9.98 11.54 14.17
C HIS A 81 10.29 13.04 14.14
N GLY A 82 9.35 13.84 13.61
CA GLY A 82 9.49 15.28 13.53
C GLY A 82 10.23 15.78 12.29
N GLU A 83 10.19 15.02 11.19
CA GLU A 83 10.67 15.43 9.87
C GLU A 83 9.52 15.53 8.84
N SER A 84 9.51 16.59 8.03
CA SER A 84 8.46 16.85 7.02
C SER A 84 8.93 16.44 5.63
N VAL A 85 8.05 15.79 4.87
CA VAL A 85 8.24 15.48 3.45
C VAL A 85 7.65 16.60 2.61
N ARG A 86 8.36 17.01 1.56
CA ARG A 86 7.84 17.92 0.54
C ARG A 86 7.11 17.10 -0.52
N PHE A 87 5.89 17.52 -0.83
CA PHE A 87 5.08 17.00 -1.93
C PHE A 87 4.92 18.08 -2.99
N ASP A 88 5.18 17.70 -4.22
CA ASP A 88 5.07 18.53 -5.42
C ASP A 88 4.00 17.88 -6.30
N VAL A 89 2.85 18.54 -6.44
CA VAL A 89 1.67 18.01 -7.13
C VAL A 89 1.46 18.77 -8.43
N PHE A 90 1.39 18.03 -9.52
CA PHE A 90 0.99 18.54 -10.82
C PHE A 90 -0.40 18.02 -11.16
N CYS A 91 -1.38 18.90 -11.06
CA CYS A 91 -2.74 18.67 -11.46
C CYS A 91 -2.87 19.04 -12.95
N GLY A 92 -3.30 18.10 -13.79
CA GLY A 92 -3.26 18.26 -15.26
C GLY A 92 -3.89 19.54 -15.81
N THR A 93 -4.95 20.08 -15.18
CA THR A 93 -5.63 21.30 -15.63
C THR A 93 -5.51 22.48 -14.67
N THR A 94 -5.43 22.24 -13.36
CA THR A 94 -5.33 23.31 -12.34
C THR A 94 -3.90 23.77 -12.07
N GLY A 95 -2.91 23.04 -12.58
CA GLY A 95 -1.50 23.44 -12.55
C GLY A 95 -0.72 22.81 -11.40
N TYR A 96 0.34 23.50 -10.98
CA TYR A 96 1.31 22.97 -10.02
C TYR A 96 1.14 23.60 -8.65
N HIS A 97 1.21 22.79 -7.60
CA HIS A 97 1.33 23.26 -6.22
C HIS A 97 2.32 22.42 -5.42
N SER A 98 2.81 23.00 -4.32
CA SER A 98 3.84 22.39 -3.47
C SER A 98 3.45 22.55 -2.01
N THR A 99 3.59 21.48 -1.24
CA THR A 99 3.08 21.38 0.13
C THR A 99 4.03 20.56 0.98
N GLN A 100 4.12 20.85 2.28
CA GLN A 100 4.91 20.04 3.21
C GLN A 100 3.98 19.33 4.18
N ARG A 101 4.24 18.04 4.42
CA ARG A 101 3.45 17.22 5.35
C ARG A 101 4.36 16.36 6.21
N TRP A 102 3.94 16.19 7.46
CA TRP A 102 4.62 15.32 8.40
C TRP A 102 4.31 13.86 8.06
N VAL A 103 5.33 13.11 7.65
CA VAL A 103 5.24 11.67 7.39
C VAL A 103 6.06 10.96 8.46
N ASN A 104 5.40 10.62 9.56
CA ASN A 104 6.04 9.89 10.66
C ASN A 104 5.78 8.40 10.52
N ARG A 105 6.73 7.59 10.98
CA ARG A 105 6.54 6.15 11.09
C ARG A 105 5.38 5.86 12.07
N PRO A 106 4.32 5.15 11.65
CA PRO A 106 3.26 4.75 12.56
C PRO A 106 3.80 3.73 13.57
N SER A 107 3.34 3.81 14.82
CA SER A 107 3.69 2.85 15.87
C SER A 107 3.03 1.48 15.67
N VAL A 108 1.97 1.43 14.86
CA VAL A 108 1.21 0.23 14.50
C VAL A 108 0.80 0.33 13.02
N GLY A 109 1.06 -0.71 12.22
CA GLY A 109 0.74 -0.76 10.79
C GLY A 109 1.83 -0.15 9.90
N THR A 110 1.55 -0.07 8.59
CA THR A 110 2.48 0.42 7.55
C THR A 110 1.85 1.47 6.65
N SER A 111 0.72 2.04 7.04
CA SER A 111 -0.02 2.99 6.21
C SER A 111 -0.34 4.25 7.00
N LEU A 112 -0.24 5.39 6.33
CA LEU A 112 -0.49 6.71 6.90
C LEU A 112 -1.39 7.50 5.95
N HIS A 113 -2.47 8.07 6.48
CA HIS A 113 -3.31 9.00 5.72
C HIS A 113 -2.71 10.41 5.76
N VAL A 114 -2.54 11.05 4.60
CA VAL A 114 -1.98 12.40 4.44
C VAL A 114 -2.70 13.07 3.27
N ASP A 115 -3.35 14.21 3.50
CA ASP A 115 -3.97 15.02 2.43
C ASP A 115 -3.02 16.16 2.01
N LEU A 116 -2.90 16.42 0.71
CA LEU A 116 -1.93 17.36 0.13
C LEU A 116 -2.46 18.80 0.00
#